data_AF-A0A183GTX8-F1
#
_entry.id   AF-A0A183GTX8-F1
#
_cell.length_a   1.000
_cell.length_b   1.000
_cell.length_c   1.000
_cell.angle_alpha   90.00
_cell.angle_beta   90.00
_cell.angle_gamma   90.00
#
_symmetry.space_group_name_H-M   'P 1'
#
loop_
_entity.id
_entity.type
_entity.pdbx_description
1 polymer ?
#
loop_
_entity_poly.entity_id
_entity_poly.type
_entity_poly.pdbx_seq_one_letter_code
_entity_poly.pdbx_strand_id
1 'polypeptide(L)'
;MANVNEFSETPRPTANIIRYIGGATIYDAKPLSEDLDEILNERALTVLFSMGSLAQSKNMPDRMKKDIIDTFASYPNVTFIWKYESDDIDVATYVNIHLMKWVPQTDLLADKRLSLFVTHGGMNSMLEAIFHGKPMVVVPLFGDQQLNSKIAKKRRVGILIERHNLNRKTLTEAFQNTLTNR
;
A
#
# COMPACT_ATOMS: atom_id res chain seq x y z
N MET A 1 14.28 15.49 16.86
CA MET A 1 14.48 14.78 15.58
C MET A 1 13.12 14.35 15.06
N ALA A 2 12.91 14.37 13.75
CA ALA A 2 11.66 13.92 13.13
C ALA A 2 11.98 12.83 12.09
N ASN A 3 11.36 11.65 12.23
CA ASN A 3 11.51 10.55 11.27
C ASN A 3 10.57 10.74 10.08
N VAL A 4 10.85 11.80 9.31
CA VAL A 4 10.15 12.23 8.10
C VAL A 4 11.16 12.82 7.16
N ASN A 5 10.93 12.70 5.86
CA ASN A 5 11.79 13.30 4.85
C ASN A 5 11.31 14.74 4.56
N GLU A 6 12.22 15.71 4.48
CA GLU A 6 11.89 17.12 4.17
C GLU A 6 11.09 17.27 2.86
N PHE A 7 11.36 16.42 1.86
CA PHE A 7 10.64 16.38 0.60
C PHE A 7 9.27 15.70 0.70
N SER A 8 8.98 15.01 1.80
CA SER A 8 7.68 14.40 2.08
C SER A 8 6.77 15.29 2.94
N GLU A 9 7.25 16.43 3.44
CA GLU A 9 6.45 17.37 4.23
C GLU A 9 5.99 18.61 3.43
N THR A 10 5.05 19.36 4.00
CA THR A 10 4.74 20.72 3.52
C THR A 10 5.74 21.71 4.10
N PRO A 11 6.36 22.60 3.30
CA PRO A 11 7.26 23.62 3.81
C PRO A 11 6.59 24.46 4.90
N ARG A 12 7.23 24.55 6.06
CA ARG A 12 6.78 25.35 7.20
C ARG A 12 7.99 25.82 8.01
N PRO A 13 7.90 26.95 8.74
CA PRO A 13 8.94 27.33 9.69
C PRO A 13 9.17 26.22 10.72
N THR A 14 10.44 25.89 10.95
CA THR A 14 10.87 24.90 11.94
C THR A 14 11.95 25.50 12.85
N ALA A 15 12.05 24.99 14.08
CA ALA A 15 13.12 25.39 14.98
C ALA A 15 14.46 24.84 14.50
N ASN A 16 15.53 25.62 14.66
CA ASN A 16 16.91 25.26 14.27
C ASN A 16 17.45 23.99 14.96
N ILE A 17 16.79 23.50 16.02
CA ILE A 17 17.11 22.24 16.70
C ILE A 17 16.50 21.00 16.02
N ILE A 18 15.55 21.18 15.10
CA ILE A 18 14.91 20.06 14.40
C ILE A 18 15.86 19.54 13.33
N ARG A 19 16.05 18.22 13.32
CA ARG A 19 16.80 17.48 12.30
C ARG A 19 15.88 16.43 11.69
N TYR A 20 15.81 16.43 10.37
CA TYR A 20 15.10 15.44 9.57
C TYR A 20 16.01 14.21 9.43
N ILE A 21 15.50 13.06 9.86
CA ILE A 21 16.19 11.76 9.78
C ILE A 21 15.29 10.72 9.11
N GLY A 22 14.45 11.18 8.17
CA GLY A 22 13.51 10.34 7.45
C GLY A 22 14.21 9.16 6.76
N GLY A 23 13.67 7.97 6.97
CA GLY A 23 14.25 6.74 6.42
C GLY A 23 15.22 6.03 7.36
N ALA A 24 15.41 6.51 8.60
CA ALA A 24 16.23 5.83 9.60
C ALA A 24 15.77 4.39 9.94
N THR A 25 14.51 4.06 9.60
CA THR A 25 13.92 2.73 9.79
C THR A 25 13.88 1.90 8.50
N ILE A 26 14.43 2.42 7.39
CA ILE A 26 14.52 1.69 6.13
C ILE A 26 15.83 0.92 6.15
N TYR A 27 15.72 -0.40 6.09
CA TYR A 27 16.87 -1.31 6.07
C TYR A 27 17.07 -1.86 4.66
N ASP A 28 18.25 -2.42 4.40
CA ASP A 28 18.52 -3.13 3.15
C ASP A 28 17.57 -4.31 3.00
N ALA A 29 16.98 -4.43 1.81
CA ALA A 29 16.04 -5.48 1.49
C ALA A 29 16.73 -6.85 1.52
N LYS A 30 16.08 -7.81 2.16
CA LYS A 30 16.50 -9.20 2.19
C LYS A 30 15.91 -9.95 0.99
N PRO A 31 16.55 -11.05 0.55
CA PRO A 31 15.94 -11.95 -0.41
C PRO A 31 14.57 -12.44 0.10
N LEU A 32 13.58 -12.41 -0.79
CA LEU A 32 12.24 -12.94 -0.50
C LEU A 32 12.28 -14.47 -0.38
N SER A 33 11.30 -15.04 0.33
CA SER A 33 11.11 -16.49 0.39
C SER A 33 10.71 -17.05 -0.98
N GLU A 34 10.99 -18.33 -1.22
CA GLU A 34 10.64 -19.03 -2.46
C GLU A 34 9.15 -18.86 -2.80
N ASP A 35 8.26 -19.04 -1.81
CA ASP A 35 6.81 -18.86 -1.98
C ASP A 35 6.43 -17.47 -2.53
N LEU A 36 7.08 -16.41 -2.04
CA LEU A 36 6.81 -15.04 -2.49
C LEU A 36 7.41 -14.80 -3.87
N ASP A 37 8.55 -15.40 -4.17
CA ASP A 37 9.15 -15.32 -5.49
C ASP A 37 8.26 -15.97 -6.56
N GLU A 38 7.69 -17.14 -6.26
CA GLU A 38 6.71 -17.82 -7.11
C GLU A 38 5.49 -16.94 -7.36
N ILE A 39 4.86 -16.41 -6.29
CA ILE A 39 3.69 -15.51 -6.39
C ILE A 39 4.00 -14.28 -7.26
N LEU A 40 5.19 -13.68 -7.09
CA LEU A 40 5.62 -12.52 -7.85
C LEU A 40 5.91 -12.83 -9.33
N ASN A 41 6.20 -14.08 -9.67
CA ASN A 41 6.45 -14.52 -11.04
C ASN A 41 5.18 -14.97 -11.79
N GLU A 42 4.06 -15.17 -11.10
CA GLU A 42 2.80 -15.64 -11.73
C GLU A 42 2.28 -14.71 -12.83
N ARG A 43 2.43 -13.38 -12.65
CA ARG A 43 1.83 -12.37 -13.52
C ARG A 43 2.73 -11.16 -13.71
N ALA A 44 2.43 -10.37 -14.73
CA ALA A 44 3.22 -9.19 -15.10
C ALA A 44 3.14 -8.05 -14.08
N LEU A 45 2.03 -7.93 -13.35
CA LEU A 45 1.79 -6.85 -12.41
C LEU A 45 1.42 -7.42 -11.04
N THR A 46 2.05 -6.90 -9.99
CA THR A 46 1.71 -7.24 -8.61
C THR A 46 1.30 -6.02 -7.80
N VAL A 47 0.24 -6.14 -7.02
CA VAL A 47 -0.27 -5.11 -6.10
C VAL A 47 -0.21 -5.65 -4.68
N LEU A 48 0.40 -4.88 -3.78
CA LEU A 48 0.40 -5.16 -2.35
C LEU A 48 -0.69 -4.32 -1.68
N PHE A 49 -1.59 -4.94 -0.94
CA PHE A 49 -2.59 -4.27 -0.11
C PHE A 49 -2.30 -4.50 1.38
N SER A 50 -1.99 -3.42 2.12
CA SER A 50 -1.66 -3.49 3.55
C SER A 50 -2.17 -2.27 4.31
N MET A 51 -3.01 -2.49 5.32
CA MET A 51 -3.58 -1.43 6.16
C MET A 51 -2.82 -1.19 7.47
N GLY A 52 -1.61 -1.76 7.59
CA GLY A 52 -0.80 -1.69 8.80
C GLY A 52 -1.17 -2.77 9.82
N SER A 53 -0.69 -2.59 11.05
CA SER A 53 -0.92 -3.54 12.17
C SER A 53 -2.02 -3.10 13.12
N LEU A 54 -2.22 -1.79 13.27
CA LEU A 54 -3.25 -1.21 14.15
C LEU A 54 -4.66 -1.34 13.54
N ALA A 55 -4.77 -1.10 12.24
CA ALA A 55 -6.01 -1.29 11.50
C ALA A 55 -5.93 -2.60 10.69
N GLN A 56 -6.34 -3.68 11.33
CA GLN A 56 -6.35 -5.01 10.71
C GLN A 56 -7.43 -5.08 9.62
N SER A 57 -7.09 -5.70 8.48
CA SER A 57 -8.01 -5.85 7.34
C SER A 57 -9.23 -6.70 7.70
N LYS A 58 -9.10 -7.61 8.66
CA LYS A 58 -10.22 -8.43 9.16
C LYS A 58 -11.38 -7.63 9.74
N ASN A 59 -11.10 -6.45 10.28
CA ASN A 59 -12.08 -5.58 10.92
C ASN A 59 -12.81 -4.67 9.91
N MET A 60 -12.53 -4.80 8.61
CA MET A 60 -13.26 -4.07 7.58
C MET A 60 -14.73 -4.51 7.54
N PRO A 61 -15.68 -3.62 7.24
CA PRO A 61 -17.05 -4.01 6.97
C PRO A 61 -17.12 -5.00 5.80
N ASP A 62 -17.98 -6.02 5.89
CA ASP A 62 -18.07 -7.08 4.87
C ASP A 62 -18.42 -6.55 3.48
N ARG A 63 -19.23 -5.48 3.41
CA ARG A 63 -19.51 -4.76 2.17
C ARG A 63 -18.22 -4.29 1.48
N MET A 64 -17.29 -3.73 2.25
CA MET A 64 -16.01 -3.22 1.72
C MET A 64 -15.08 -4.37 1.34
N LYS A 65 -15.03 -5.45 2.15
CA LYS A 65 -14.28 -6.66 1.80
C LYS A 65 -14.76 -7.23 0.46
N LYS A 66 -16.08 -7.33 0.27
CA LYS A 66 -16.69 -7.80 -0.99
C LYS A 66 -16.33 -6.89 -2.16
N ASP A 67 -16.46 -5.57 -2.01
CA ASP A 67 -16.09 -4.62 -3.06
C ASP A 67 -14.61 -4.74 -3.47
N ILE A 68 -13.71 -4.99 -2.51
CA ILE A 68 -12.28 -5.23 -2.76
C ILE A 68 -12.08 -6.53 -3.53
N ILE A 69 -12.66 -7.64 -3.08
CA ILE A 69 -12.57 -8.96 -3.74
C ILE A 69 -13.11 -8.89 -5.17
N ASP A 70 -14.30 -8.31 -5.35
CA ASP A 70 -14.93 -8.15 -6.67
C ASP A 70 -14.06 -7.30 -7.61
N THR A 71 -13.35 -6.30 -7.06
CA THR A 71 -12.41 -5.51 -7.84
C THR A 71 -11.19 -6.33 -8.22
N PHE A 72 -10.55 -7.01 -7.28
CA PHE A 72 -9.36 -7.81 -7.54
C PHE A 72 -9.64 -8.92 -8.56
N ALA A 73 -10.79 -9.60 -8.43
CA ALA A 73 -11.25 -10.62 -9.36
C ALA A 73 -11.43 -10.09 -10.79
N SER A 74 -11.72 -8.80 -10.97
CA SER A 74 -11.88 -8.18 -12.29
C SER A 74 -10.55 -7.92 -13.04
N TYR A 75 -9.40 -8.11 -12.39
CA TYR A 75 -8.06 -7.94 -12.96
C TYR A 75 -7.27 -9.25 -12.97
N PRO A 76 -7.61 -10.21 -13.86
CA PRO A 76 -6.99 -11.54 -13.88
C PRO A 76 -5.49 -11.53 -14.25
N ASN A 77 -5.01 -10.43 -14.85
CA ASN A 77 -3.61 -10.20 -15.22
C ASN A 77 -2.77 -9.57 -14.10
N VAL A 78 -3.36 -9.30 -12.93
CA VAL A 78 -2.70 -8.67 -11.78
C VAL A 78 -2.75 -9.63 -10.60
N THR A 79 -1.59 -9.87 -9.98
CA THR A 79 -1.47 -10.61 -8.72
C THR A 79 -1.71 -9.65 -7.56
N PHE A 80 -2.64 -9.97 -6.67
CA PHE A 80 -2.94 -9.18 -5.48
C PHE A 80 -2.44 -9.93 -4.23
N ILE A 81 -1.47 -9.35 -3.54
CA ILE A 81 -1.05 -9.80 -2.21
C ILE A 81 -1.80 -8.95 -1.20
N TRP A 82 -2.72 -9.56 -0.46
CA TRP A 82 -3.50 -8.86 0.55
C TRP A 82 -3.11 -9.32 1.96
N LYS A 83 -2.53 -8.39 2.72
CA LYS A 83 -2.28 -8.60 4.15
C LYS A 83 -3.61 -8.66 4.91
N TYR A 84 -3.95 -9.85 5.38
CA TYR A 84 -5.25 -10.14 5.98
C TYR A 84 -5.11 -11.13 7.15
N GLU A 85 -5.52 -10.74 8.34
CA GLU A 85 -5.12 -11.38 9.61
C GLU A 85 -5.99 -12.57 10.07
N SER A 86 -7.02 -12.95 9.32
CA SER A 86 -7.94 -14.06 9.67
C SER A 86 -8.31 -14.90 8.45
N ASP A 87 -8.94 -16.05 8.68
CA ASP A 87 -9.35 -16.98 7.62
C ASP A 87 -10.89 -16.95 7.41
N ASP A 88 -11.53 -15.80 7.67
CA ASP A 88 -12.99 -15.62 7.59
C ASP A 88 -13.52 -15.36 6.18
N ILE A 89 -12.63 -15.09 5.21
CA ILE A 89 -12.99 -14.89 3.81
C ILE A 89 -12.43 -16.04 2.97
N ASP A 90 -13.28 -16.62 2.13
CA ASP A 90 -12.86 -17.59 1.14
C ASP A 90 -12.61 -16.89 -0.20
N VAL A 91 -11.33 -16.83 -0.58
CA VAL A 91 -10.90 -16.34 -1.89
C VAL A 91 -10.22 -17.43 -2.72
N ALA A 92 -10.30 -18.70 -2.30
CA ALA A 92 -9.64 -19.82 -3.00
C ALA A 92 -10.15 -19.99 -4.44
N THR A 93 -11.34 -19.48 -4.74
CA THR A 93 -11.89 -19.45 -6.10
C THR A 93 -11.13 -18.49 -7.03
N TYR A 94 -10.41 -17.51 -6.49
CA TYR A 94 -9.72 -16.46 -7.24
C TYR A 94 -8.22 -16.71 -7.28
N VAL A 95 -7.73 -17.21 -8.42
CA VAL A 95 -6.32 -17.55 -8.67
C VAL A 95 -5.34 -16.38 -8.59
N ASN A 96 -5.83 -15.14 -8.51
CA ASN A 96 -5.03 -13.92 -8.52
C ASN A 96 -5.03 -13.18 -7.17
N ILE A 97 -5.67 -13.73 -6.14
CA ILE A 97 -5.76 -13.12 -4.81
C ILE A 97 -5.05 -14.02 -3.80
N HIS A 98 -3.98 -13.52 -3.20
CA HIS A 98 -3.18 -14.21 -2.20
C HIS A 98 -3.37 -13.53 -0.85
N LEU A 99 -4.00 -14.21 0.11
CA LEU A 99 -4.16 -13.71 1.47
C LEU A 99 -2.95 -14.12 2.32
N MET A 100 -2.36 -13.16 3.02
CA MET A 100 -1.24 -13.43 3.91
C MET A 100 -1.44 -12.75 5.26
N LYS A 101 -1.32 -13.51 6.35
CA LYS A 101 -1.43 -12.95 7.72
C LYS A 101 -0.32 -11.95 8.03
N TRP A 102 0.84 -12.15 7.41
CA TRP A 102 2.00 -11.31 7.53
C TRP A 102 2.74 -11.24 6.19
N VAL A 103 3.36 -10.10 5.91
CA VAL A 103 4.15 -9.87 4.68
C VAL A 103 5.45 -9.13 5.02
N PRO A 104 6.58 -9.48 4.37
CA PRO A 104 7.82 -8.71 4.47
C PRO A 104 7.70 -7.42 3.64
N GLN A 105 6.98 -6.42 4.18
CA GLN A 105 6.58 -5.22 3.43
C GLN A 105 7.77 -4.48 2.82
N THR A 106 8.85 -4.26 3.58
CA THR A 106 10.05 -3.55 3.09
C THR A 106 10.68 -4.29 1.92
N ASP A 107 10.81 -5.62 2.02
CA ASP A 107 11.42 -6.45 0.96
C ASP A 107 10.53 -6.48 -0.30
N LEU A 108 9.20 -6.59 -0.12
CA LEU A 108 8.25 -6.50 -1.24
C LEU A 108 8.26 -5.11 -1.90
N LEU A 109 8.36 -4.04 -1.12
CA LEU A 109 8.47 -2.67 -1.65
C LEU A 109 9.78 -2.46 -2.41
N ALA A 110 10.86 -3.16 -2.04
CA ALA A 110 12.12 -3.11 -2.77
C ALA A 110 12.11 -3.93 -4.08
N ASP A 111 11.26 -4.96 -4.20
CA ASP A 111 11.19 -5.82 -5.37
C ASP A 111 10.62 -5.09 -6.60
N LYS A 112 11.29 -5.21 -7.75
CA LYS A 112 10.90 -4.52 -8.99
C LYS A 112 9.55 -4.98 -9.57
N ARG A 113 9.15 -6.23 -9.31
CA ARG A 113 7.88 -6.82 -9.79
C ARG A 113 6.67 -6.23 -9.07
N LEU A 114 6.86 -5.70 -7.86
CA LEU A 114 5.79 -4.97 -7.17
C LEU A 114 5.49 -3.65 -7.91
N SER A 115 4.27 -3.55 -8.41
CA SER A 115 3.83 -2.46 -9.29
C SER A 115 3.07 -1.36 -8.57
N LEU A 116 2.33 -1.69 -7.51
CA LEU A 116 1.52 -0.72 -6.77
C LEU A 116 1.42 -1.12 -5.29
N PHE A 117 1.39 -0.12 -4.42
CA PHE A 117 1.15 -0.31 -3.00
C PHE A 117 -0.14 0.39 -2.55
N VAL A 118 -1.12 -0.39 -2.09
CA VAL A 118 -2.33 0.14 -1.44
C VAL A 118 -2.10 0.16 0.07
N THR A 119 -2.15 1.35 0.66
CA THR A 119 -1.76 1.57 2.06
C THR A 119 -2.71 2.50 2.80
N HIS A 120 -2.81 2.31 4.11
CA HIS A 120 -3.53 3.23 5.01
C HIS A 120 -2.87 4.62 5.17
N GLY A 121 -1.64 4.83 4.69
CA GLY A 121 -0.96 6.13 4.77
C GLY A 121 -0.22 6.38 6.09
N GLY A 122 0.16 5.32 6.80
CA GLY A 122 1.12 5.43 7.91
C GLY A 122 2.48 5.93 7.41
N MET A 123 3.11 6.85 8.15
CA MET A 123 4.31 7.55 7.69
C MET A 123 5.47 6.60 7.32
N ASN A 124 5.73 5.57 8.13
CA ASN A 124 6.80 4.60 7.84
C ASN A 124 6.56 3.87 6.51
N SER A 125 5.37 3.31 6.29
CA SER A 125 4.99 2.65 5.04
C SER A 125 5.09 3.59 3.83
N MET A 126 4.74 4.85 4.01
CA MET A 126 4.87 5.85 2.95
C MET A 126 6.32 6.17 2.63
N LEU A 127 7.19 6.30 3.65
CA LEU A 127 8.61 6.53 3.44
C LEU A 127 9.28 5.36 2.73
N GLU A 128 8.96 4.12 3.10
CA GLU A 128 9.44 2.91 2.41
C GLU A 128 9.04 2.90 0.93
N ALA A 129 7.76 3.17 0.64
CA ALA A 129 7.26 3.21 -0.73
C ALA A 129 7.90 4.33 -1.55
N ILE A 130 8.04 5.53 -0.98
CA ILE A 130 8.72 6.67 -1.63
C ILE A 130 10.20 6.34 -1.90
N PHE A 131 10.89 5.75 -0.92
CA PHE A 131 12.29 5.37 -1.03
C PHE A 131 12.54 4.39 -2.18
N HIS A 132 11.66 3.40 -2.34
CA HIS A 132 11.73 2.42 -3.44
C HIS A 132 11.01 2.86 -4.72
N GLY A 133 10.52 4.11 -4.78
CA GLY A 133 9.85 4.67 -5.96
C GLY A 133 8.53 3.96 -6.33
N LYS A 134 7.85 3.36 -5.35
CA LYS A 134 6.59 2.65 -5.56
C LYS A 134 5.41 3.63 -5.56
N PRO A 135 4.56 3.63 -6.61
CA PRO A 135 3.34 4.41 -6.59
C PRO A 135 2.39 3.85 -5.52
N MET A 136 1.54 4.72 -4.97
CA MET A 136 0.62 4.34 -3.89
C MET A 136 -0.84 4.68 -4.19
N VAL A 137 -1.74 3.83 -3.67
CA VAL A 137 -3.12 4.23 -3.38
C VAL A 137 -3.24 4.35 -1.87
N VAL A 138 -3.60 5.52 -1.38
CA VAL A 138 -3.63 5.84 0.05
C VAL A 138 -5.07 5.93 0.53
N VAL A 139 -5.42 5.09 1.50
CA VAL A 139 -6.75 4.99 2.12
C VAL A 139 -6.64 5.37 3.61
N PRO A 140 -6.66 6.67 3.95
CA PRO A 140 -6.44 7.11 5.32
C PRO A 140 -7.58 6.67 6.24
N LEU A 141 -7.22 6.08 7.39
CA LEU A 141 -8.19 5.54 8.35
C LEU A 141 -8.40 6.47 9.55
N PHE A 142 -7.33 6.99 10.15
CA PHE A 142 -7.38 7.87 11.33
C PHE A 142 -6.07 8.62 11.57
N GLY A 143 -6.10 9.60 12.49
CA GLY A 143 -4.90 10.28 12.99
C GLY A 143 -4.24 11.20 11.96
N ASP A 144 -2.94 11.02 11.79
CA ASP A 144 -2.10 11.78 10.86
C ASP A 144 -2.19 11.29 9.40
N GLN A 145 -2.79 10.10 9.17
CA GLN A 145 -2.91 9.49 7.84
C GLN A 145 -3.67 10.38 6.85
N GLN A 146 -4.67 11.15 7.32
CA GLN A 146 -5.40 12.11 6.48
C GLN A 146 -4.49 13.23 5.97
N LEU A 147 -3.56 13.70 6.79
CA LEU A 147 -2.58 14.70 6.37
C LEU A 147 -1.57 14.08 5.40
N ASN A 148 -1.03 12.91 5.75
CA ASN A 148 -0.04 12.21 4.94
C ASN A 148 -0.57 11.90 3.54
N SER A 149 -1.81 11.41 3.44
CA SER A 149 -2.47 11.11 2.16
C SER A 149 -2.71 12.35 1.30
N LYS A 150 -3.08 13.49 1.89
CA LYS A 150 -3.19 14.77 1.18
C LYS A 150 -1.84 15.22 0.63
N ILE A 151 -0.77 15.03 1.40
CA ILE A 151 0.58 15.34 0.95
C ILE A 151 1.00 14.40 -0.20
N ALA A 152 0.73 13.09 -0.09
CA ALA A 152 0.99 12.13 -1.17
C ALA A 152 0.30 12.52 -2.47
N LYS A 153 -0.99 12.90 -2.40
CA LYS A 153 -1.75 13.41 -3.54
C LYS A 153 -1.15 14.69 -4.12
N LYS A 154 -0.83 15.67 -3.26
CA LYS A 154 -0.24 16.96 -3.68
C LYS A 154 1.12 16.76 -4.37
N ARG A 155 1.93 15.84 -3.86
CA ARG A 155 3.26 15.47 -4.39
C ARG A 155 3.18 14.53 -5.61
N ARG A 156 1.97 14.10 -6.01
CA ARG A 156 1.74 13.14 -7.11
C ARG A 156 2.46 11.79 -6.93
N VAL A 157 2.68 11.39 -5.68
CA VAL A 157 3.28 10.08 -5.33
C VAL A 157 2.23 9.05 -4.92
N GLY A 158 0.95 9.45 -4.86
CA GLY A 158 -0.15 8.51 -4.68
C GLY A 158 -1.53 9.11 -4.94
N ILE A 159 -2.50 8.22 -5.11
CA ILE A 159 -3.93 8.55 -5.24
C ILE A 159 -4.60 8.43 -3.86
N LEU A 160 -5.33 9.44 -3.44
CA LEU A 160 -6.13 9.40 -2.21
C LEU A 160 -7.52 8.84 -2.52
N ILE A 161 -7.91 7.77 -1.81
CA ILE A 161 -9.29 7.30 -1.72
C ILE A 161 -9.73 7.46 -0.27
N GLU A 162 -10.74 8.27 -0.01
CA GLU A 162 -11.27 8.42 1.35
C GLU A 162 -11.92 7.11 1.82
N ARG A 163 -11.75 6.74 3.09
CA ARG A 163 -12.23 5.46 3.64
C ARG A 163 -13.70 5.16 3.32
N HIS A 164 -14.58 6.17 3.40
CA HIS A 164 -16.01 6.00 3.12
C HIS A 164 -16.31 5.83 1.63
N ASN A 165 -15.37 6.22 0.77
CA ASN A 165 -15.45 6.08 -0.68
C ASN A 165 -14.68 4.85 -1.18
N LEU A 166 -14.10 4.03 -0.30
CA LEU A 166 -13.44 2.78 -0.70
C LEU A 166 -14.51 1.77 -1.15
N ASN A 167 -14.63 1.62 -2.47
CA ASN A 167 -15.58 0.73 -3.12
C ASN A 167 -15.03 0.30 -4.48
N ARG A 168 -15.77 -0.56 -5.18
CA ARG A 168 -15.34 -1.11 -6.47
C ARG A 168 -15.02 -0.05 -7.51
N LYS A 169 -15.84 1.00 -7.61
CA LYS A 169 -15.66 2.07 -8.60
C LYS A 169 -14.38 2.85 -8.36
N THR A 170 -14.16 3.32 -7.13
CA THR A 170 -12.99 4.15 -6.80
C THR A 170 -11.68 3.37 -6.87
N LEU A 171 -11.68 2.09 -6.49
CA LEU A 171 -10.51 1.22 -6.67
C LEU A 171 -10.21 0.97 -8.15
N THR A 172 -11.23 0.69 -8.96
CA THR A 172 -11.06 0.51 -10.40
C THR A 172 -10.46 1.74 -11.06
N GLU A 173 -10.98 2.93 -10.75
CA GLU A 173 -10.45 4.21 -11.25
C GLU A 173 -9.00 4.43 -10.79
N ALA A 174 -8.68 4.12 -9.53
CA ALA A 174 -7.33 4.26 -9.01
C ALA A 174 -6.33 3.29 -9.67
N PHE A 175 -6.73 2.04 -9.91
CA PHE A 175 -5.90 1.05 -10.60
C PHE A 175 -5.69 1.40 -12.07
N GLN A 176 -6.72 1.84 -12.78
CA GLN A 176 -6.58 2.32 -14.15
C GLN A 176 -5.59 3.48 -14.25
N ASN A 177 -5.71 4.46 -13.35
CA ASN A 177 -4.83 5.63 -13.32
C ASN A 177 -3.37 5.31 -12.97
N THR A 178 -3.11 4.25 -12.19
CA THR A 178 -1.76 3.91 -11.71
C THR A 178 -1.07 2.81 -12.49
N LEU A 179 -1.81 1.77 -12.90
CA LEU A 179 -1.26 0.61 -13.60
C LEU A 179 -1.17 0.82 -15.12
N THR A 180 -2.04 1.65 -15.70
CA THR A 180 -2.09 1.86 -17.17
C THR A 180 -1.22 3.03 -17.64
N ASN A 181 -1.10 4.10 -16.84
CA ASN A 181 -0.38 5.32 -17.22
C ASN A 181 1.12 5.26 -16.88
N ARG A 182 1.80 4.19 -17.27
CA ARG A 182 3.26 4.07 -17.16
C ARG A 182 3.96 4.44 -18.46
#